data_AF-A0A7X6XJV2-F1
#
_entry.id   AF-A0A7X6XJV2-F1
#
_cell.length_a   1.000
_cell.length_b   1.000
_cell.length_c   1.000
_cell.angle_alpha   90.00
_cell.angle_beta   90.00
_cell.angle_gamma   90.00
#
_symmetry.space_group_name_H-M   'P 1'
#
loop_
_entity.id
_entity.type
_entity.pdbx_description
1 polymer ?
#
loop_
_entity_poly.entity_id
_entity_poly.type
_entity_poly.pdbx_seq_one_letter_code
_entity_poly.pdbx_strand_id
1 'polypeptide(L)'
;MPLMTTKPMFDLAYNGGFAIGAFNVNNMELLQGIIEAAKEERAPLILQISKGAREYANIKYLRALINVAVEDSGDLPIAIHLDHGDSFELCKQCVEDGFTSIMIDASHYPFEENVARTKEVVEYCHAKGVTVEAELGQLGGIEEHVVGVDDVMKHLTDPQQAAEFWKQTGTDSLAVAIGTSHGAYKFKSAPTLALDRVEEIMKTAPGLPLVMHGSSSVLKEFVDEINKYGGKMPNTMGVPEEAITRAASMAVCKVNIDTDLRLALTANIRKVFAEKPGEFDPRKYLGPGRAAIKEMVKHKLHVLGVAGKADAVTAHWKELGSPVPDYYKR
;
A
#
# COMPACT_ATOMS: atom_id res chain seq x y z
N MET A 1 -1.63 -17.72 13.94
CA MET A 1 -2.06 -16.46 13.30
C MET A 1 -1.38 -16.39 11.95
N PRO A 2 -2.09 -16.15 10.83
CA PRO A 2 -1.49 -16.10 9.51
C PRO A 2 -0.90 -14.70 9.25
N LEU A 3 0.03 -14.32 10.13
CA LEU A 3 1.02 -13.30 9.81
C LEU A 3 2.00 -13.93 8.83
N MET A 4 2.19 -13.30 7.67
CA MET A 4 2.97 -13.87 6.57
C MET A 4 3.73 -12.77 5.82
N THR A 5 4.63 -13.19 4.93
CA THR A 5 5.22 -12.27 3.93
C THR A 5 4.22 -11.98 2.82
N THR A 6 4.56 -11.09 1.89
CA THR A 6 3.70 -10.81 0.72
C THR A 6 3.67 -11.95 -0.30
N LYS A 7 4.64 -12.87 -0.26
CA LYS A 7 4.80 -13.93 -1.26
C LYS A 7 3.55 -14.81 -1.47
N PRO A 8 2.93 -15.41 -0.45
CA PRO A 8 1.74 -16.25 -0.64
C PRO A 8 0.56 -15.45 -1.22
N MET A 9 0.49 -14.16 -0.93
CA MET A 9 -0.55 -13.28 -1.46
C MET A 9 -0.32 -13.01 -2.95
N PHE A 10 0.92 -12.69 -3.33
CA PHE A 10 1.27 -12.32 -4.71
C PHE A 10 1.33 -13.52 -5.65
N ASP A 11 1.72 -14.69 -5.16
CA ASP A 11 1.67 -15.95 -5.92
C ASP A 11 0.25 -16.21 -6.47
N LEU A 12 -0.80 -15.88 -5.70
CA LEU A 12 -2.19 -16.01 -6.13
C LEU A 12 -2.70 -14.79 -6.90
N ALA A 13 -2.31 -13.57 -6.51
CA ALA A 13 -2.76 -12.34 -7.14
C ALA A 13 -2.32 -12.23 -8.61
N TYR A 14 -1.06 -12.61 -8.91
CA TYR A 14 -0.42 -12.39 -10.21
C TYR A 14 -1.21 -12.92 -11.42
N ASN A 15 -1.87 -14.07 -11.26
CA ASN A 15 -2.76 -14.66 -12.28
C ASN A 15 -4.22 -14.78 -11.80
N GLY A 16 -4.52 -14.28 -10.61
CA GLY A 16 -5.81 -14.45 -9.94
C GLY A 16 -6.85 -13.40 -10.32
N GLY A 17 -6.43 -12.35 -11.01
CA GLY A 17 -7.30 -11.25 -11.41
C GLY A 17 -7.74 -10.37 -10.24
N PHE A 18 -6.88 -10.22 -9.23
CA PHE A 18 -7.10 -9.35 -8.06
C PHE A 18 -5.77 -8.81 -7.55
N ALA A 19 -5.82 -7.75 -6.75
CA ALA A 19 -4.66 -7.17 -6.09
C ALA A 19 -4.87 -7.05 -4.58
N ILE A 20 -3.79 -7.12 -3.81
CA ILE A 20 -3.82 -6.93 -2.36
C ILE A 20 -3.82 -5.43 -2.05
N GLY A 21 -4.78 -4.99 -1.24
CA GLY A 21 -4.80 -3.62 -0.73
C GLY A 21 -3.71 -3.44 0.33
N ALA A 22 -2.84 -2.44 0.11
CA ALA A 22 -1.86 -2.03 1.10
C ALA A 22 -2.26 -0.67 1.69
N PHE A 23 -2.67 -0.70 2.96
CA PHE A 23 -3.31 0.43 3.62
C PHE A 23 -2.37 1.06 4.63
N ASN A 24 -2.12 2.37 4.51
CA ASN A 24 -1.28 3.08 5.48
C ASN A 24 -1.98 3.20 6.84
N VAL A 25 -1.20 3.01 7.90
CA VAL A 25 -1.67 3.11 9.28
C VAL A 25 -0.87 4.15 10.06
N ASN A 26 -1.57 5.07 10.72
CA ASN A 26 -0.95 6.12 11.53
C ASN A 26 -1.51 6.21 12.96
N ASN A 27 -2.62 5.54 13.27
CA ASN A 27 -3.24 5.52 14.60
C ASN A 27 -4.15 4.30 14.79
N MET A 28 -4.83 4.25 15.95
CA MET A 28 -5.72 3.16 16.33
C MET A 28 -6.98 3.09 15.47
N GLU A 29 -7.62 4.22 15.17
CA GLU A 29 -8.89 4.27 14.45
C GLU A 29 -8.76 3.80 12.99
N LEU A 30 -7.68 4.20 12.30
CA LEU A 30 -7.39 3.68 10.95
C LEU A 30 -7.18 2.16 11.00
N LEU A 31 -6.34 1.69 11.93
CA LEU A 31 -6.03 0.27 12.05
C LEU A 31 -7.29 -0.57 12.32
N GLN A 32 -8.13 -0.14 13.26
CA GLN A 32 -9.39 -0.82 13.58
C GLN A 32 -10.32 -0.85 12.37
N GLY A 33 -10.52 0.29 11.68
CA GLY A 33 -11.38 0.34 10.50
C GLY A 33 -10.91 -0.59 9.38
N ILE A 34 -9.60 -0.63 9.11
CA ILE A 34 -9.00 -1.52 8.11
C ILE A 34 -9.21 -2.99 8.48
N ILE A 35 -8.91 -3.38 9.72
CA ILE A 35 -8.98 -4.77 10.17
C ILE A 35 -10.42 -5.25 10.25
N GLU A 36 -11.35 -4.44 10.76
CA GLU A 36 -12.78 -4.77 10.80
C GLU A 36 -13.34 -4.99 9.40
N ALA A 37 -13.00 -4.13 8.43
CA ALA A 37 -13.42 -4.28 7.04
C ALA A 37 -12.92 -5.60 6.44
N ALA A 38 -11.64 -5.89 6.59
CA ALA A 38 -11.05 -7.09 6.02
C ALA A 38 -11.51 -8.39 6.70
N LYS A 39 -11.83 -8.35 8.01
CA LYS A 39 -12.48 -9.48 8.72
C LYS A 39 -13.85 -9.77 8.13
N GLU A 40 -14.68 -8.74 7.93
CA GLU A 40 -16.02 -8.90 7.35
C GLU A 40 -15.97 -9.40 5.91
N GLU A 41 -15.08 -8.85 5.10
CA GLU A 41 -14.95 -9.19 3.68
C GLU A 41 -14.09 -10.44 3.42
N ARG A 42 -13.54 -11.07 4.47
CA ARG A 42 -12.60 -12.20 4.36
C ARG A 42 -11.51 -11.93 3.32
N ALA A 43 -10.85 -10.79 3.44
CA ALA A 43 -9.87 -10.32 2.46
C ALA A 43 -8.45 -10.28 3.05
N PRO A 44 -7.43 -10.84 2.38
CA PRO A 44 -6.03 -10.61 2.75
C PRO A 44 -5.69 -9.12 2.61
N LEU A 45 -4.79 -8.62 3.45
CA LEU A 45 -4.35 -7.22 3.38
C LEU A 45 -2.88 -7.04 3.76
N ILE A 46 -2.35 -5.87 3.40
CA ILE A 46 -1.05 -5.40 3.84
C ILE A 46 -1.25 -4.15 4.72
N LEU A 47 -0.74 -4.19 5.95
CA LEU A 47 -0.63 -3.01 6.80
C LEU A 47 0.72 -2.35 6.51
N GLN A 48 0.69 -1.15 5.93
CA GLN A 48 1.90 -0.43 5.56
C GLN A 48 2.18 0.79 6.43
N ILE A 49 3.45 1.03 6.72
CA ILE A 49 3.89 2.10 7.61
C ILE A 49 4.93 2.96 6.89
N SER A 50 4.61 4.23 6.69
CA SER A 50 5.51 5.21 6.05
C SER A 50 6.47 5.86 7.05
N LYS A 51 7.42 6.65 6.54
CA LYS A 51 8.26 7.54 7.35
C LYS A 51 7.43 8.49 8.22
N GLY A 52 6.52 9.27 7.62
CA GLY A 52 5.65 10.18 8.37
C GLY A 52 4.82 9.48 9.45
N ALA A 53 4.36 8.24 9.22
CA ALA A 53 3.68 7.45 10.25
C ALA A 53 4.55 7.18 11.47
N ARG A 54 5.81 6.77 11.24
CA ARG A 54 6.77 6.45 12.31
C ARG A 54 7.18 7.68 13.09
N GLU A 55 7.33 8.83 12.43
CA GLU A 55 7.62 10.10 13.09
C GLU A 55 6.44 10.61 13.91
N TYR A 56 5.22 10.51 13.36
CA TYR A 56 4.00 10.98 14.02
C TYR A 56 3.64 10.15 15.26
N ALA A 57 3.49 8.84 15.10
CA ALA A 57 2.94 7.98 16.13
C ALA A 57 4.02 7.32 17.00
N ASN A 58 5.30 7.44 16.63
CA ASN A 58 6.41 6.66 17.15
C ASN A 58 6.23 5.15 16.86
N ILE A 59 7.24 4.57 16.21
CA ILE A 59 7.21 3.17 15.74
C ILE A 59 6.83 2.17 16.83
N LYS A 60 7.23 2.41 18.09
CA LYS A 60 6.91 1.49 19.19
C LYS A 60 5.41 1.41 19.47
N TYR A 61 4.69 2.53 19.43
CA TYR A 61 3.24 2.53 19.60
C TYR A 61 2.55 1.91 18.39
N LEU A 62 2.97 2.24 17.17
CA LEU A 62 2.42 1.62 15.96
C LEU A 62 2.61 0.10 15.96
N ARG A 63 3.79 -0.39 16.34
CA ARG A 63 4.05 -1.83 16.43
C ARG A 63 3.20 -2.50 17.51
N ALA A 64 3.04 -1.87 18.67
CA ALA A 64 2.15 -2.39 19.71
C ALA A 64 0.70 -2.49 19.21
N LEU A 65 0.19 -1.45 18.55
CA LEU A 65 -1.15 -1.45 17.96
C LEU A 65 -1.32 -2.54 16.90
N ILE A 66 -0.36 -2.65 15.97
CA ILE A 66 -0.40 -3.67 14.90
C ILE A 66 -0.33 -5.07 15.48
N ASN A 67 0.49 -5.32 16.49
CA ASN A 67 0.57 -6.65 17.12
C ASN A 67 -0.77 -7.05 17.74
N VAL A 68 -1.43 -6.13 18.46
CA VAL A 68 -2.77 -6.37 19.02
C VAL A 68 -3.79 -6.60 17.90
N ALA A 69 -3.73 -5.83 16.83
CA ALA A 69 -4.66 -5.98 15.71
C ALA A 69 -4.48 -7.30 14.96
N VAL A 70 -3.23 -7.76 14.76
CA VAL A 70 -2.93 -9.07 14.18
C VAL A 70 -3.43 -10.19 15.08
N GLU A 71 -3.27 -10.07 16.40
CA GLU A 71 -3.79 -11.03 17.37
C GLU A 71 -5.32 -11.12 17.32
N ASP A 72 -6.01 -9.97 17.31
CA ASP A 72 -7.48 -9.90 17.21
C ASP A 72 -8.02 -10.34 15.84
N SER A 73 -7.20 -10.29 14.78
CA SER A 73 -7.61 -10.63 13.42
C SER A 73 -7.87 -12.13 13.20
N GLY A 74 -7.45 -12.99 14.14
CA GLY A 74 -7.69 -14.43 14.09
C GLY A 74 -6.90 -15.12 12.97
N ASP A 75 -7.61 -15.57 11.93
CA ASP A 75 -7.05 -16.29 10.79
C ASP A 75 -6.94 -15.43 9.52
N LEU A 76 -7.03 -14.11 9.65
CA LEU A 76 -6.90 -13.19 8.53
C LEU A 76 -5.44 -13.12 8.02
N PRO A 77 -5.17 -13.33 6.71
CA PRO A 77 -3.84 -13.15 6.15
C PRO A 77 -3.40 -11.69 6.21
N ILE A 78 -2.33 -11.41 6.94
CA ILE A 78 -1.79 -10.07 7.10
C ILE A 78 -0.29 -10.08 6.83
N ALA A 79 0.19 -9.10 6.07
CA ALA A 79 1.60 -8.74 6.01
C ALA A 79 1.82 -7.33 6.58
N ILE A 80 2.99 -7.10 7.17
CA ILE A 80 3.40 -5.82 7.76
C ILE A 80 4.54 -5.27 6.91
N HIS A 81 4.33 -4.11 6.31
CA HIS A 81 5.17 -3.58 5.25
C HIS A 81 5.77 -2.21 5.59
N LEU A 82 7.06 -2.03 5.34
CA LEU A 82 7.71 -0.72 5.38
C LEU A 82 7.46 -0.03 4.04
N ASP A 83 6.82 1.12 4.07
CA ASP A 83 6.50 1.94 2.90
C ASP A 83 7.59 3.01 2.71
N HIS A 84 8.20 3.05 1.52
CA HIS A 84 9.30 3.95 1.12
C HIS A 84 10.46 4.02 2.13
N GLY A 85 11.14 2.90 2.37
CA GLY A 85 12.41 2.90 3.11
C GLY A 85 13.51 3.66 2.34
N ASP A 86 14.19 4.61 2.98
CA ASP A 86 15.18 5.49 2.33
C ASP A 86 16.65 5.08 2.56
N SER A 87 16.89 4.06 3.39
CA SER A 87 18.23 3.65 3.81
C SER A 87 18.27 2.19 4.26
N PHE A 88 19.45 1.58 4.14
CA PHE A 88 19.69 0.21 4.58
C PHE A 88 19.45 0.06 6.09
N GLU A 89 19.94 1.01 6.90
CA GLU A 89 19.81 1.01 8.36
C GLU A 89 18.34 1.00 8.78
N LEU A 90 17.51 1.77 8.08
CA LEU A 90 16.08 1.83 8.32
C LEU A 90 15.38 0.52 7.95
N CYS A 91 15.68 -0.03 6.78
CA CYS A 91 15.17 -1.32 6.34
C CYS A 91 15.52 -2.42 7.35
N LYS A 92 16.79 -2.46 7.77
CA LYS A 92 17.29 -3.35 8.82
C LYS A 92 16.53 -3.18 10.13
N GLN A 93 16.36 -1.95 10.62
CA GLN A 93 15.62 -1.69 11.86
C GLN A 93 14.18 -2.19 11.76
N CYS A 94 13.50 -1.99 10.63
CA CYS A 94 12.14 -2.48 10.44
C CYS A 94 12.06 -4.01 10.41
N VAL A 95 13.04 -4.71 9.83
CA VAL A 95 13.14 -6.17 9.96
C VAL A 95 13.27 -6.58 11.42
N GLU A 96 14.13 -5.90 12.19
CA GLU A 96 14.33 -6.16 13.63
C GLU A 96 13.08 -5.85 14.47
N ASP A 97 12.27 -4.87 14.06
CA ASP A 97 10.99 -4.52 14.66
C ASP A 97 9.85 -5.50 14.29
N GLY A 98 10.11 -6.46 13.40
CA GLY A 98 9.22 -7.55 13.05
C GLY A 98 8.35 -7.33 11.81
N PHE A 99 8.82 -6.55 10.84
CA PHE A 99 8.13 -6.38 9.56
C PHE A 99 8.32 -7.59 8.65
N THR A 100 7.22 -8.09 8.08
CA THR A 100 7.25 -9.27 7.20
C THR A 100 7.52 -8.94 5.73
N SER A 101 7.50 -7.66 5.38
CA SER A 101 7.87 -7.13 4.07
C SER A 101 8.52 -5.75 4.20
N ILE A 102 9.47 -5.44 3.32
CA ILE A 102 10.20 -4.17 3.31
C ILE A 102 10.17 -3.58 1.91
N MET A 103 9.94 -2.27 1.78
CA MET A 103 10.29 -1.54 0.57
C MET A 103 11.57 -0.74 0.77
N ILE A 104 12.49 -0.85 -0.19
CA ILE A 104 13.60 0.09 -0.36
C ILE A 104 13.31 0.96 -1.58
N ASP A 105 13.21 2.26 -1.36
CA ASP A 105 13.03 3.24 -2.42
C ASP A 105 14.35 3.95 -2.70
N ALA A 106 15.02 3.46 -3.74
CA ALA A 106 16.24 4.04 -4.30
C ALA A 106 15.99 4.56 -5.72
N SER A 107 14.74 4.83 -6.08
CA SER A 107 14.30 5.18 -7.44
C SER A 107 14.85 6.53 -7.95
N HIS A 108 15.23 7.42 -7.03
CA HIS A 108 15.88 8.69 -7.35
C HIS A 108 17.37 8.55 -7.70
N TYR A 109 18.00 7.40 -7.44
CA TYR A 109 19.38 7.14 -7.81
C TYR A 109 19.50 6.64 -9.25
N PRO A 110 20.67 6.81 -9.90
CA PRO A 110 20.96 6.16 -11.17
C PRO A 110 20.76 4.64 -11.10
N PHE A 111 20.38 4.02 -12.21
CA PHE A 111 20.01 2.59 -12.30
C PHE A 111 20.97 1.65 -11.55
N GLU A 112 22.27 1.73 -11.81
CA GLU A 112 23.29 0.87 -11.18
C GLU A 112 23.40 1.07 -9.66
N GLU A 113 23.22 2.31 -9.19
CA GLU A 113 23.23 2.59 -7.76
C GLU A 113 21.93 2.10 -7.08
N ASN A 114 20.79 2.24 -7.74
CA ASN A 114 19.53 1.66 -7.28
C ASN A 114 19.64 0.12 -7.17
N VAL A 115 20.19 -0.55 -8.19
CA VAL A 115 20.45 -2.00 -8.16
C VAL A 115 21.33 -2.38 -6.97
N ALA A 116 22.47 -1.69 -6.78
CA ALA A 116 23.41 -2.02 -5.71
C ALA A 116 22.78 -1.89 -4.32
N ARG A 117 22.07 -0.78 -4.07
CA ARG A 117 21.39 -0.52 -2.78
C ARG A 117 20.24 -1.51 -2.53
N THR A 118 19.44 -1.77 -3.56
CA THR A 118 18.32 -2.72 -3.45
C THR A 118 18.84 -4.12 -3.15
N LYS A 119 19.89 -4.56 -3.83
CA LYS A 119 20.48 -5.89 -3.62
C LYS A 119 20.99 -6.08 -2.19
N GLU A 120 21.62 -5.07 -1.61
CA GLU A 120 22.07 -5.12 -0.21
C GLU A 120 20.90 -5.35 0.77
N VAL A 121 19.77 -4.66 0.56
CA VAL A 121 18.55 -4.86 1.35
C VAL A 121 17.92 -6.23 1.11
N VAL A 122 17.87 -6.69 -0.14
CA VAL A 122 17.35 -8.02 -0.52
C VAL A 122 18.14 -9.11 0.20
N GLU A 123 19.47 -9.10 0.11
CA GLU A 123 20.33 -10.10 0.75
C GLU A 123 20.09 -10.18 2.27
N TYR A 124 20.00 -9.03 2.94
CA TYR A 124 19.72 -8.97 4.37
C TYR A 124 18.32 -9.50 4.72
N CYS A 125 17.28 -9.08 3.99
CA CYS A 125 15.89 -9.44 4.27
C CYS A 125 15.61 -10.92 3.97
N HIS A 126 16.10 -11.44 2.85
CA HIS A 126 15.93 -12.85 2.47
C HIS A 126 16.59 -13.79 3.47
N ALA A 127 17.75 -13.42 4.03
CA ALA A 127 18.40 -14.17 5.10
C ALA A 127 17.59 -14.26 6.41
N LYS A 128 16.51 -13.48 6.54
CA LYS A 128 15.57 -13.48 7.68
C LYS A 128 14.16 -13.96 7.29
N GLY A 129 13.97 -14.38 6.04
CA GLY A 129 12.66 -14.79 5.52
C GLY A 129 11.67 -13.63 5.32
N VAL A 130 12.16 -12.41 5.07
CA VAL A 130 11.36 -11.21 4.80
C VAL A 130 11.40 -10.90 3.31
N THR A 131 10.25 -10.56 2.70
CA THR A 131 10.17 -10.18 1.28
C THR A 131 10.51 -8.71 1.06
N VAL A 132 11.05 -8.39 -0.11
CA VAL A 132 11.45 -7.04 -0.49
C VAL A 132 10.68 -6.55 -1.71
N GLU A 133 10.17 -5.33 -1.60
CA GLU A 133 9.68 -4.50 -2.69
C GLU A 133 10.75 -3.47 -3.04
N ALA A 134 10.91 -3.17 -4.32
CA ALA A 134 11.78 -2.11 -4.81
C ALA A 134 11.01 -1.22 -5.79
N GLU A 135 11.57 -0.08 -6.16
CA GLU A 135 10.95 0.84 -7.12
C GLU A 135 11.89 1.14 -8.30
N LEU A 136 11.30 1.16 -9.51
CA LEU A 136 11.96 1.59 -10.73
C LEU A 136 11.07 2.52 -11.54
N GLY A 137 11.59 3.70 -11.87
CA GLY A 137 10.83 4.81 -12.48
C GLY A 137 10.75 5.98 -11.50
N GLN A 138 10.05 7.05 -11.88
CA GLN A 138 9.79 8.16 -10.95
C GLN A 138 8.32 8.55 -11.00
N LEU A 139 7.70 8.68 -9.83
CA LEU A 139 6.33 9.16 -9.69
C LEU A 139 6.27 10.69 -9.80
N GLY A 140 5.09 11.21 -10.18
CA GLY A 140 4.80 12.64 -10.09
C GLY A 140 4.37 13.08 -8.68
N GLY A 141 4.35 14.38 -8.42
CA GLY A 141 3.79 14.97 -7.18
C GLY A 141 4.83 15.27 -6.10
N ILE A 142 4.40 15.62 -4.88
CA ILE A 142 5.30 15.85 -3.75
C ILE A 142 5.30 14.59 -2.89
N GLU A 143 6.43 13.90 -2.86
CA GLU A 143 6.75 12.97 -1.77
C GLU A 143 7.32 13.77 -0.60
N GLU A 144 7.20 13.23 0.62
CA GLU A 144 7.55 13.94 1.86
C GLU A 144 8.94 14.62 1.82
N HIS A 145 9.87 14.16 0.94
CA HIS A 145 11.14 14.84 0.60
C HIS A 145 11.57 14.87 -0.89
N VAL A 146 10.82 14.29 -1.84
CA VAL A 146 11.18 14.28 -3.27
C VAL A 146 10.12 15.04 -4.05
N VAL A 147 10.55 16.06 -4.80
CA VAL A 147 9.67 16.71 -5.79
C VAL A 147 9.66 15.79 -7.01
N GLY A 148 8.58 15.03 -7.14
CA GLY A 148 8.27 14.24 -8.31
C GLY A 148 8.21 15.09 -9.58
N VAL A 149 8.26 14.42 -10.71
CA VAL A 149 8.44 15.04 -12.02
C VAL A 149 7.15 15.67 -12.56
N ASP A 150 7.28 16.79 -13.26
CA ASP A 150 6.13 17.52 -13.86
C ASP A 150 5.46 16.77 -15.02
N ASP A 151 6.17 15.85 -15.69
CA ASP A 151 5.71 15.08 -16.84
C ASP A 151 5.84 13.57 -16.59
N VAL A 152 4.97 13.03 -15.74
CA VAL A 152 4.97 11.62 -15.29
C VAL A 152 5.02 10.62 -16.45
N MET A 153 4.45 10.97 -17.61
CA MET A 153 4.44 10.12 -18.80
C MET A 153 5.81 9.98 -19.47
N LYS A 154 6.77 10.86 -19.18
CA LYS A 154 8.18 10.73 -19.62
C LYS A 154 9.03 9.88 -18.69
N HIS A 155 8.53 9.55 -17.51
CA HIS A 155 9.26 8.82 -16.47
C HIS A 155 8.63 7.45 -16.18
N LEU A 156 7.85 6.93 -17.13
CA LEU A 156 7.31 5.59 -17.06
C LEU A 156 8.43 4.56 -17.00
N THR A 157 8.22 3.49 -16.23
CA THR A 157 9.19 2.40 -16.14
C THR A 157 9.44 1.79 -17.50
N ASP A 158 10.71 1.59 -17.86
CA ASP A 158 11.10 0.88 -19.06
C ASP A 158 11.00 -0.66 -18.84
N PRO A 159 10.32 -1.43 -19.71
CA PRO A 159 10.12 -2.86 -19.50
C PRO A 159 11.41 -3.69 -19.50
N GLN A 160 12.39 -3.31 -20.31
CA GLN A 160 13.68 -3.99 -20.39
C GLN A 160 14.51 -3.70 -19.15
N GLN A 161 14.50 -2.45 -18.67
CA GLN A 161 15.12 -2.10 -17.39
C GLN A 161 14.43 -2.80 -16.22
N ALA A 162 13.11 -2.94 -16.21
CA ALA A 162 12.40 -3.67 -15.16
C ALA A 162 12.85 -5.14 -15.08
N ALA A 163 12.96 -5.81 -16.23
CA ALA A 163 13.43 -7.20 -16.30
C ALA A 163 14.89 -7.34 -15.84
N GLU A 164 15.77 -6.43 -16.28
CA GLU A 164 17.18 -6.45 -15.87
C GLU A 164 17.34 -6.12 -14.38
N PHE A 165 16.62 -5.11 -13.88
CA PHE A 165 16.63 -4.73 -12.47
C PHE A 165 16.18 -5.89 -11.59
N TRP A 166 15.08 -6.56 -11.94
CA TRP A 166 14.59 -7.72 -11.20
C TRP A 166 15.62 -8.84 -11.14
N LYS A 167 16.24 -9.16 -12.29
CA LYS A 167 17.28 -10.19 -12.39
C LYS A 167 18.52 -9.86 -11.56
N GLN A 168 18.96 -8.59 -11.53
CA GLN A 168 20.17 -8.20 -10.80
C GLN A 168 19.95 -8.08 -9.29
N THR A 169 18.76 -7.65 -8.87
CA THR A 169 18.45 -7.38 -7.46
C THR A 169 17.87 -8.59 -6.73
N GLY A 170 17.07 -9.41 -7.40
CA GLY A 170 16.33 -10.50 -6.78
C GLY A 170 15.14 -10.04 -5.91
N THR A 171 14.64 -8.82 -6.11
CA THR A 171 13.45 -8.31 -5.40
C THR A 171 12.22 -9.21 -5.61
N ASP A 172 11.31 -9.25 -4.63
CA ASP A 172 10.09 -10.08 -4.68
C ASP A 172 8.93 -9.39 -5.41
N SER A 173 8.95 -8.06 -5.44
CA SER A 173 7.99 -7.24 -6.20
C SER A 173 8.62 -5.92 -6.64
N LEU A 174 8.04 -5.30 -7.68
CA LEU A 174 8.53 -4.05 -8.25
C LEU A 174 7.40 -3.02 -8.35
N ALA A 175 7.57 -1.90 -7.66
CA ALA A 175 6.79 -0.69 -7.89
C ALA A 175 7.19 -0.05 -9.22
N VAL A 176 6.19 0.26 -10.03
CA VAL A 176 6.38 0.76 -11.39
C VAL A 176 5.66 2.09 -11.60
N ALA A 177 6.35 3.02 -12.26
CA ALA A 177 5.80 4.28 -12.71
C ALA A 177 4.94 4.06 -13.96
N ILE A 178 3.61 4.14 -13.80
CA ILE A 178 2.63 4.00 -14.88
C ILE A 178 1.70 5.22 -15.02
N GLY A 179 2.18 6.39 -14.62
CA GLY A 179 1.43 7.65 -14.70
C GLY A 179 0.72 8.08 -13.41
N THR A 180 1.03 7.45 -12.27
CA THR A 180 0.47 7.84 -10.95
C THR A 180 1.37 8.84 -10.22
N SER A 181 0.80 9.43 -9.16
CA SER A 181 1.45 10.40 -8.28
C SER A 181 0.88 10.30 -6.86
N HIS A 182 1.64 10.75 -5.87
CA HIS A 182 1.22 10.73 -4.47
C HIS A 182 0.22 11.86 -4.12
N GLY A 183 -0.57 11.68 -3.05
CA GLY A 183 -1.52 12.70 -2.55
C GLY A 183 -2.87 12.82 -3.29
N ALA A 184 -3.63 13.88 -2.99
CA ALA A 184 -5.00 14.11 -3.51
C ALA A 184 -5.06 14.91 -4.84
N TYR A 185 -3.95 15.49 -5.25
CA TYR A 185 -3.84 16.33 -6.45
C TYR A 185 -3.06 15.57 -7.53
N LYS A 186 -3.57 14.40 -7.90
CA LYS A 186 -2.77 13.46 -8.69
C LYS A 186 -2.65 13.87 -10.16
N PHE A 187 -3.67 14.55 -10.68
CA PHE A 187 -3.77 14.86 -12.10
C PHE A 187 -4.18 16.32 -12.32
N LYS A 188 -3.53 16.98 -13.30
CA LYS A 188 -3.92 18.32 -13.80
C LYS A 188 -5.04 18.23 -14.85
N SER A 189 -5.25 17.06 -15.44
CA SER A 189 -6.22 16.73 -16.50
C SER A 189 -6.83 15.35 -16.24
N ALA A 190 -7.63 14.81 -17.17
CA ALA A 190 -8.23 13.49 -17.01
C ALA A 190 -7.16 12.40 -16.74
N PRO A 191 -7.30 11.61 -15.66
CA PRO A 191 -6.32 10.60 -15.29
C PRO A 191 -6.19 9.52 -16.36
N THR A 192 -4.96 9.26 -16.80
CA THR A 192 -4.67 8.16 -17.74
C THR A 192 -3.53 7.33 -17.15
N LEU A 193 -3.80 6.04 -16.89
CA LEU A 193 -2.76 5.08 -16.54
C LEU A 193 -2.18 4.45 -17.80
N ALA A 194 -0.86 4.28 -17.84
CA ALA A 194 -0.14 3.59 -18.90
C ALA A 194 -0.27 2.06 -18.75
N LEU A 195 -1.48 1.52 -18.85
CA LEU A 195 -1.72 0.07 -18.68
C LEU A 195 -1.03 -0.77 -19.76
N ASP A 196 -0.83 -0.24 -20.96
CA ASP A 196 -0.05 -0.90 -22.01
C ASP A 196 1.40 -1.18 -21.53
N ARG A 197 1.95 -0.31 -20.67
CA ARG A 197 3.28 -0.53 -20.07
C ARG A 197 3.29 -1.74 -19.14
N VAL A 198 2.21 -1.95 -18.38
CA VAL A 198 2.05 -3.14 -17.54
C VAL A 198 2.06 -4.40 -18.42
N GLU A 199 1.36 -4.41 -19.55
CA GLU A 199 1.37 -5.53 -20.50
C GLU A 199 2.77 -5.82 -21.07
N GLU A 200 3.54 -4.78 -21.39
CA GLU A 200 4.90 -4.91 -21.90
C GLU A 200 5.87 -5.47 -20.85
N ILE A 201 5.74 -5.03 -19.59
CA ILE A 201 6.51 -5.58 -18.47
C ILE A 201 6.17 -7.04 -18.26
N MET A 202 4.88 -7.42 -18.30
CA MET A 202 4.45 -8.82 -18.18
C MET A 202 5.08 -9.72 -19.24
N LYS A 203 5.23 -9.23 -20.49
CA LYS A 203 5.86 -9.98 -21.59
C LYS A 203 7.38 -10.10 -21.40
N THR A 204 8.01 -9.08 -20.82
CA THR A 204 9.47 -8.97 -20.71
C THR A 204 10.01 -9.61 -19.42
N ALA A 205 9.24 -9.57 -18.34
CA ALA A 205 9.53 -10.11 -17.01
C ALA A 205 8.36 -10.99 -16.50
N PRO A 206 8.05 -12.11 -17.16
CA PRO A 206 6.95 -12.98 -16.75
C PRO A 206 7.19 -13.53 -15.34
N GLY A 207 6.18 -13.41 -14.48
CA GLY A 207 6.21 -13.80 -13.09
C GLY A 207 6.60 -12.70 -12.10
N LEU A 208 6.99 -11.50 -12.54
CA LEU A 208 7.32 -10.37 -11.65
C LEU A 208 6.05 -9.69 -11.09
N PRO A 209 5.76 -9.78 -9.78
CA PRO A 209 4.65 -9.07 -9.17
C PRO A 209 4.86 -7.56 -9.22
N LEU A 210 3.89 -6.83 -9.77
CA LEU A 210 3.96 -5.37 -9.90
C LEU A 210 3.18 -4.67 -8.79
N VAL A 211 3.64 -3.49 -8.42
CA VAL A 211 3.04 -2.67 -7.36
C VAL A 211 2.65 -1.30 -7.91
N MET A 212 1.45 -0.86 -7.55
CA MET A 212 0.89 0.43 -7.94
C MET A 212 0.91 1.40 -6.76
N HIS A 213 1.80 2.38 -6.86
CA HIS A 213 1.94 3.48 -5.92
C HIS A 213 1.00 4.63 -6.26
N GLY A 214 0.78 5.54 -5.31
CA GLY A 214 -0.04 6.73 -5.53
C GLY A 214 -1.46 6.44 -6.05
N SER A 215 -2.09 5.34 -5.65
CA SER A 215 -3.25 4.78 -6.35
C SER A 215 -4.63 5.05 -5.73
N SER A 216 -4.72 5.96 -4.75
CA SER A 216 -6.01 6.40 -4.21
C SER A 216 -6.90 7.08 -5.27
N SER A 217 -8.21 6.83 -5.21
CA SER A 217 -9.19 7.30 -6.20
C SER A 217 -9.75 8.67 -5.93
N VAL A 218 -9.61 9.17 -4.70
CA VAL A 218 -10.07 10.49 -4.26
C VAL A 218 -11.57 10.63 -4.54
N LEU A 219 -12.38 9.79 -3.89
CA LEU A 219 -13.81 9.71 -4.17
C LEU A 219 -14.50 11.07 -3.94
N LYS A 220 -15.28 11.48 -4.95
CA LYS A 220 -15.90 12.81 -5.01
C LYS A 220 -16.79 13.08 -3.80
N GLU A 221 -17.49 12.07 -3.28
CA GLU A 221 -18.37 12.22 -2.12
C GLU A 221 -17.66 12.78 -0.89
N PHE A 222 -16.44 12.31 -0.57
CA PHE A 222 -15.69 12.77 0.59
C PHE A 222 -15.07 14.14 0.34
N VAL A 223 -14.64 14.43 -0.89
CA VAL A 223 -14.17 15.77 -1.29
C VAL A 223 -15.29 16.80 -1.15
N ASP A 224 -16.49 16.49 -1.67
CA ASP A 224 -17.67 17.33 -1.58
C ASP A 224 -18.07 17.54 -0.12
N GLU A 225 -18.04 16.49 0.70
CA GLU A 225 -18.37 16.56 2.13
C GLU A 225 -17.35 17.42 2.90
N ILE A 226 -16.05 17.28 2.62
CA ILE A 226 -15.01 18.14 3.20
C ILE A 226 -15.26 19.61 2.82
N ASN A 227 -15.50 19.89 1.53
CA ASN A 227 -15.75 21.25 1.04
C ASN A 227 -17.03 21.85 1.63
N LYS A 228 -18.10 21.04 1.78
CA LYS A 228 -19.35 21.44 2.43
C LYS A 228 -19.14 21.86 3.88
N TYR A 229 -18.29 21.16 4.62
CA TYR A 229 -18.03 21.40 6.04
C TYR A 229 -16.68 22.13 6.29
N GLY A 230 -16.47 23.22 5.54
CA GLY A 230 -15.42 24.21 5.80
C GLY A 230 -14.00 23.78 5.40
N GLY A 231 -13.86 22.70 4.63
CA GLY A 231 -12.62 22.34 3.96
C GLY A 231 -12.44 23.09 2.64
N LYS A 232 -11.25 22.97 2.04
CA LYS A 232 -10.93 23.59 0.75
C LYS A 232 -10.04 22.66 -0.06
N MET A 233 -10.67 21.84 -0.89
CA MET A 233 -10.05 20.84 -1.76
C MET A 233 -10.57 21.01 -3.20
N PRO A 234 -10.24 22.12 -3.88
CA PRO A 234 -10.65 22.32 -5.27
C PRO A 234 -9.84 21.42 -6.21
N ASN A 235 -10.45 20.95 -7.30
CA ASN A 235 -9.75 20.22 -8.39
C ASN A 235 -8.98 18.95 -7.95
N THR A 236 -9.38 18.31 -6.86
CA THR A 236 -8.77 17.04 -6.44
C THR A 236 -9.30 15.89 -7.27
N MET A 237 -8.38 15.14 -7.87
CA MET A 237 -8.69 13.97 -8.71
C MET A 237 -7.71 12.86 -8.36
N GLY A 238 -8.23 11.63 -8.27
CA GLY A 238 -7.44 10.43 -8.03
C GLY A 238 -7.47 9.48 -9.23
N VAL A 239 -6.98 8.27 -9.01
CA VAL A 239 -6.96 7.22 -10.03
C VAL A 239 -8.37 6.61 -10.20
N PRO A 240 -8.93 6.54 -11.43
CA PRO A 240 -10.24 5.93 -11.68
C PRO A 240 -10.26 4.46 -11.21
N GLU A 241 -11.34 4.07 -10.56
CA GLU A 241 -11.46 2.72 -10.00
C GLU A 241 -11.52 1.64 -11.07
N GLU A 242 -12.05 1.97 -12.26
CA GLU A 242 -12.02 1.06 -13.42
C GLU A 242 -10.60 0.79 -13.89
N ALA A 243 -9.71 1.80 -13.81
CA ALA A 243 -8.31 1.65 -14.18
C ALA A 243 -7.54 0.81 -13.14
N ILE A 244 -7.84 0.99 -11.84
CA ILE A 244 -7.31 0.15 -10.76
C ILE A 244 -7.78 -1.29 -10.94
N THR A 245 -9.08 -1.51 -11.19
CA THR A 245 -9.66 -2.83 -11.42
C THR A 245 -8.99 -3.51 -12.61
N ARG A 246 -8.80 -2.79 -13.73
CA ARG A 246 -8.11 -3.31 -14.90
C ARG A 246 -6.65 -3.66 -14.58
N ALA A 247 -5.92 -2.81 -13.87
CA ALA A 247 -4.55 -3.10 -13.47
C ALA A 247 -4.46 -4.33 -12.55
N ALA A 248 -5.36 -4.46 -11.57
CA ALA A 248 -5.47 -5.61 -10.67
C ALA A 248 -5.83 -6.91 -11.40
N SER A 249 -6.49 -6.82 -12.56
CA SER A 249 -6.74 -7.99 -13.42
C SER A 249 -5.51 -8.48 -14.19
N MET A 250 -4.40 -7.72 -14.13
CA MET A 250 -3.12 -7.99 -14.79
C MET A 250 -2.07 -8.41 -13.74
N ALA A 251 -0.79 -8.07 -13.94
CA ALA A 251 0.28 -8.41 -13.00
C ALA A 251 0.39 -7.49 -11.77
N VAL A 252 -0.48 -6.49 -11.61
CA VAL A 252 -0.46 -5.63 -10.42
C VAL A 252 -1.03 -6.40 -9.23
N CYS A 253 -0.15 -6.76 -8.29
CA CYS A 253 -0.46 -7.59 -7.14
C CYS A 253 -0.67 -6.78 -5.85
N LYS A 254 -0.21 -5.53 -5.80
CA LYS A 254 -0.36 -4.63 -4.65
C LYS A 254 -0.76 -3.24 -5.11
N VAL A 255 -1.70 -2.63 -4.41
CA VAL A 255 -2.16 -1.26 -4.65
C VAL A 255 -2.09 -0.47 -3.34
N ASN A 256 -1.29 0.60 -3.33
CA ASN A 256 -1.11 1.47 -2.17
C ASN A 256 -2.30 2.43 -2.02
N ILE A 257 -2.93 2.45 -0.84
CA ILE A 257 -4.11 3.26 -0.53
C ILE A 257 -3.93 3.97 0.81
N ASP A 258 -3.90 5.30 0.75
CA ASP A 258 -3.78 6.16 1.93
C ASP A 258 -4.74 7.34 1.88
N THR A 259 -4.66 8.13 0.80
CA THR A 259 -5.40 9.40 0.67
C THR A 259 -6.90 9.21 0.84
N ASP A 260 -7.46 8.11 0.34
CA ASP A 260 -8.89 7.80 0.50
C ASP A 260 -9.29 7.60 1.97
N LEU A 261 -8.44 6.98 2.78
CA LEU A 261 -8.68 6.79 4.23
C LEU A 261 -8.62 8.13 4.96
N ARG A 262 -7.64 8.98 4.62
CA ARG A 262 -7.50 10.33 5.17
C ARG A 262 -8.72 11.19 4.84
N LEU A 263 -9.23 11.10 3.61
CA LEU A 263 -10.43 11.81 3.16
C LEU A 263 -11.68 11.33 3.92
N ALA A 264 -11.89 10.01 4.01
CA ALA A 264 -13.05 9.44 4.71
C ALA A 264 -13.11 9.86 6.18
N LEU A 265 -11.97 9.78 6.88
CA LEU A 265 -11.85 10.23 8.27
C LEU A 265 -12.09 11.74 8.40
N THR A 266 -11.44 12.55 7.57
CA THR A 266 -11.50 14.02 7.65
C THR A 266 -12.90 14.54 7.35
N ALA A 267 -13.57 14.00 6.33
CA ALA A 267 -14.95 14.36 5.97
C ALA A 267 -15.90 14.17 7.14
N ASN A 268 -15.81 13.01 7.80
CA ASN A 268 -16.70 12.65 8.90
C ASN A 268 -16.44 13.46 10.17
N ILE A 269 -15.17 13.73 10.51
CA ILE A 269 -14.85 14.62 11.63
C ILE A 269 -15.41 16.04 11.39
N ARG A 270 -15.18 16.59 10.19
CA ARG A 270 -15.67 17.92 9.82
C ARG A 270 -17.19 18.03 9.89
N LYS A 271 -17.89 17.01 9.40
CA LYS A 271 -19.35 16.92 9.48
C LYS A 271 -19.84 16.93 10.92
N VAL A 272 -19.25 16.12 11.81
CA VAL A 272 -19.66 16.08 13.22
C VAL A 272 -19.45 17.44 13.87
N PHE A 273 -18.31 18.09 13.66
CA PHE A 273 -18.06 19.43 14.22
C PHE A 273 -19.02 20.49 13.70
N ALA A 274 -19.42 20.42 12.42
CA ALA A 274 -20.37 21.37 11.85
C ALA A 274 -21.82 21.14 12.34
N GLU A 275 -22.25 19.88 12.43
CA GLU A 275 -23.63 19.52 12.80
C GLU A 275 -23.86 19.47 14.31
N LYS A 276 -22.79 19.25 15.09
CA LYS A 276 -22.82 19.14 16.56
C LYS A 276 -21.70 19.98 17.17
N PRO A 277 -21.76 21.32 17.12
CA PRO A 277 -20.68 22.20 17.55
C PRO A 277 -20.37 22.12 19.06
N GLY A 278 -21.29 21.61 19.87
CA GLY A 278 -21.06 21.36 21.30
C GLY A 278 -20.43 19.99 21.59
N GLU A 279 -20.23 19.13 20.59
CA GLU A 279 -19.62 17.82 20.77
C GLU A 279 -18.10 17.96 20.94
N PHE A 280 -17.59 17.45 22.06
CA PHE A 280 -16.18 17.55 22.42
C PHE A 280 -15.57 16.21 22.82
N ASP A 281 -16.38 15.15 22.97
CA ASP A 281 -15.88 13.81 23.27
C ASP A 281 -15.24 13.21 22.00
N PRO A 282 -13.93 12.90 22.01
CA PRO A 282 -13.24 12.33 20.87
C PRO A 282 -13.91 11.12 20.25
N ARG A 283 -14.53 10.28 21.07
CA ARG A 283 -15.19 9.05 20.61
C ARG A 283 -16.39 9.34 19.71
N LYS A 284 -17.00 10.52 19.85
CA LYS A 284 -18.21 10.91 19.12
C LYS A 284 -17.92 11.44 17.71
N TYR A 285 -16.69 11.85 17.43
CA TYR A 285 -16.25 12.23 16.07
C TYR A 285 -15.23 11.27 15.46
N LEU A 286 -14.38 10.62 16.27
CA LEU A 286 -13.47 9.56 15.82
C LEU A 286 -14.20 8.24 15.56
N GLY A 287 -15.26 7.92 16.31
CA GLY A 287 -16.08 6.73 16.09
C GLY A 287 -16.73 6.70 14.69
N PRO A 288 -17.46 7.75 14.28
CA PRO A 288 -17.97 7.88 12.91
C PRO A 288 -16.85 7.88 11.85
N GLY A 289 -15.72 8.52 12.14
CA GLY A 289 -14.54 8.50 11.28
C GLY A 289 -14.00 7.08 11.03
N ARG A 290 -13.87 6.27 12.08
CA ARG A 290 -13.48 4.86 11.98
C ARG A 290 -14.49 4.05 11.16
N ALA A 291 -15.79 4.27 11.35
CA ALA A 291 -16.82 3.60 10.56
C ALA A 291 -16.70 3.97 9.06
N ALA A 292 -16.41 5.23 8.74
CA ALA A 292 -16.18 5.66 7.36
C ALA A 292 -14.91 5.04 6.74
N ILE A 293 -13.83 4.91 7.52
CA ILE A 293 -12.63 4.18 7.07
C ILE A 293 -12.97 2.73 6.76
N LYS A 294 -13.74 2.06 7.62
CA LYS A 294 -14.17 0.68 7.40
C LYS A 294 -14.94 0.54 6.08
N GLU A 295 -15.98 1.34 5.86
CA GLU A 295 -16.75 1.28 4.62
C GLU A 295 -15.90 1.60 3.38
N MET A 296 -14.98 2.57 3.48
CA MET A 296 -14.02 2.86 2.43
C MET A 296 -13.15 1.64 2.10
N VAL A 297 -12.60 0.97 3.12
CA VAL A 297 -11.75 -0.21 2.92
C VAL A 297 -12.57 -1.33 2.29
N LYS A 298 -13.79 -1.60 2.76
CA LYS A 298 -14.69 -2.61 2.15
C LYS A 298 -14.90 -2.34 0.66
N HIS A 299 -15.24 -1.10 0.31
CA HIS A 299 -15.39 -0.66 -1.08
C HIS A 299 -14.12 -0.95 -1.89
N LYS A 300 -12.94 -0.55 -1.38
CA LYS A 300 -11.66 -0.79 -2.06
C LYS A 300 -11.33 -2.27 -2.21
N LEU A 301 -11.65 -3.12 -1.24
CA LEU A 301 -11.44 -4.57 -1.36
C LEU A 301 -12.25 -5.18 -2.52
N HIS A 302 -13.43 -4.64 -2.83
CA HIS A 302 -14.20 -5.03 -4.01
C HIS A 302 -13.62 -4.48 -5.31
N VAL A 303 -13.21 -3.20 -5.34
CA VAL A 303 -12.53 -2.60 -6.49
C VAL A 303 -11.28 -3.39 -6.88
N LEU A 304 -10.54 -3.89 -5.88
CA LEU A 304 -9.34 -4.70 -6.09
C LEU A 304 -9.63 -6.19 -6.40
N GLY A 305 -10.89 -6.63 -6.34
CA GLY A 305 -11.28 -8.03 -6.56
C GLY A 305 -10.83 -9.02 -5.46
N VAL A 306 -10.38 -8.52 -4.30
CA VAL A 306 -9.71 -9.29 -3.26
C VAL A 306 -10.61 -9.72 -2.10
N ALA A 307 -11.84 -9.21 -2.05
CA ALA A 307 -12.87 -9.69 -1.13
C ALA A 307 -13.08 -11.21 -1.28
N GLY A 308 -13.17 -11.92 -0.16
CA GLY A 308 -13.35 -13.37 -0.07
C GLY A 308 -12.10 -14.20 -0.36
N LYS A 309 -10.92 -13.60 -0.56
CA LYS A 309 -9.69 -14.34 -0.91
C LYS A 309 -8.89 -14.88 0.28
N ALA A 310 -9.26 -14.55 1.53
CA ALA A 310 -8.45 -14.86 2.71
C ALA A 310 -8.18 -16.36 2.89
N ASP A 311 -9.19 -17.21 2.67
CA ASP A 311 -9.08 -18.65 2.86
C ASP A 311 -8.14 -19.27 1.81
N ALA A 312 -8.22 -18.79 0.56
CA ALA A 312 -7.34 -19.24 -0.52
C ALA A 312 -5.88 -18.86 -0.25
N VAL A 313 -5.63 -17.61 0.19
CA VAL A 313 -4.28 -17.19 0.60
C VAL A 313 -3.77 -18.01 1.78
N THR A 314 -4.61 -18.28 2.78
CA THR A 314 -4.23 -19.10 3.94
C THR A 314 -3.92 -20.55 3.54
N ALA A 315 -4.70 -21.13 2.63
CA ALA A 315 -4.45 -22.47 2.10
C ALA A 315 -3.12 -22.53 1.35
N HIS A 316 -2.88 -21.60 0.41
CA HIS A 316 -1.62 -21.52 -0.32
C HIS A 316 -0.42 -21.30 0.61
N TRP A 317 -0.55 -20.43 1.61
CA TRP A 317 0.48 -20.24 2.63
C TRP A 317 0.80 -21.54 3.39
N LYS A 318 -0.20 -22.35 3.72
CA LYS A 318 0.01 -23.67 4.34
C LYS A 318 0.71 -24.65 3.40
N GLU A 319 0.35 -24.65 2.11
CA GLU A 319 1.01 -25.47 1.08
C GLU A 319 2.50 -25.12 0.92
N LEU A 320 2.86 -23.85 1.07
CA LEU A 320 4.24 -23.38 1.11
C LEU A 320 4.99 -23.74 2.41
N GLY A 321 4.36 -24.47 3.33
CA GLY A 321 4.95 -24.83 4.62
C GLY A 321 4.80 -23.75 5.70
N SER A 322 3.83 -22.85 5.54
CA SER A 322 3.56 -21.74 6.46
C SER A 322 4.79 -20.82 6.69
N PRO A 323 5.46 -20.34 5.63
CA PRO A 323 6.66 -19.53 5.77
C PRO A 323 6.36 -18.23 6.52
N VAL A 324 7.21 -17.91 7.48
CA VAL A 324 7.15 -16.69 8.30
C VAL A 324 8.58 -16.27 8.64
N PRO A 325 8.87 -14.96 8.83
CA PRO A 325 10.20 -14.54 9.26
C PRO A 325 10.70 -15.25 10.52
N ASP A 326 12.01 -15.45 10.61
CA ASP A 326 12.62 -16.33 11.63
C ASP A 326 12.31 -15.92 13.07
N TYR A 327 12.17 -14.64 13.34
CA TYR A 327 11.86 -14.12 14.66
C TYR A 327 10.43 -14.41 15.13
N TYR A 328 9.56 -14.92 14.24
CA TYR A 328 8.21 -15.43 14.57
C TYR A 328 8.14 -16.95 14.69
N LYS A 329 9.22 -17.70 14.39
CA LYS A 329 9.26 -19.17 14.49
C LYS A 329 9.47 -19.70 15.92
N ARG A 330 9.16 -18.90 16.95
CA ARG A 330 9.42 -19.23 18.36
C ARG A 330 8.31 -20.09 18.97
#